data_AF-A0A3N5HQG1-F1
#
_entry.id   AF-A0A3N5HQG1-F1
#
_cell.length_a   1.000
_cell.length_b   1.000
_cell.length_c   1.000
_cell.angle_alpha   90.00
_cell.angle_beta   90.00
_cell.angle_gamma   90.00
#
_symmetry.space_group_name_H-M   'P 1'
#
loop_
_entity.id
_entity.type
_entity.pdbx_description
1 polymer ?
#
loop_
_entity_poly.entity_id
_entity_poly.type
_entity_poly.pdbx_seq_one_letter_code
_entity_poly.pdbx_strand_id
1 'polypeptide(L)'
;MREVVFALEFRGAAGPVPGSPSERQARSTAPSQTLSPVLGGDGVRARVEPVEGERAVLQSRVERFGDGSFVEDGTIAYGSAGSVTFETLGRGWVGPAPVPGWVVGGVVWTITRGDGAFTGARGIITSNFTVGADGVVIDDHVARLYLP
;
A
#
# COMPACT_ATOMS: atom_id res chain seq x y z
N MET A 1 24.45 -2.61 5.08
CA MET A 1 23.05 -2.31 5.43
C MET A 1 22.79 -0.83 5.31
N ARG A 2 22.02 -0.44 4.30
CA ARG A 2 21.56 0.93 4.02
C ARG A 2 20.06 1.01 4.30
N GLU A 3 19.65 1.97 5.14
CA GLU A 3 18.24 2.28 5.36
C GLU A 3 17.70 3.17 4.23
N VAL A 4 16.49 2.87 3.77
CA VAL A 4 15.72 3.70 2.83
C VAL A 4 14.31 3.86 3.38
N VAL A 5 13.88 5.11 3.54
CA VAL A 5 12.52 5.47 3.98
C VAL A 5 11.88 6.31 2.89
N PHE A 6 10.67 5.95 2.47
CA PHE A 6 9.95 6.68 1.43
C PHE A 6 8.45 6.47 1.57
N ALA A 7 7.67 7.37 0.96
CA ALA A 7 6.22 7.30 0.94
C ALA A 7 5.70 7.31 -0.51
N LEU A 8 4.64 6.56 -0.77
CA LEU A 8 3.96 6.54 -2.06
C LEU A 8 2.44 6.45 -1.85
N GLU A 9 1.68 7.31 -2.53
CA GLU A 9 0.23 7.15 -2.73
C GLU A 9 0.00 6.22 -3.94
N PHE A 10 -0.61 5.07 -3.69
CA PHE A 10 -1.07 4.14 -4.70
C PHE A 10 -2.54 4.39 -5.02
N ARG A 11 -2.90 4.31 -6.30
CA ARG A 11 -4.28 4.37 -6.77
C ARG A 11 -4.64 3.16 -7.61
N GLY A 12 -5.82 2.59 -7.40
CA GLY A 12 -6.23 1.38 -8.09
C GLY A 12 -7.62 0.90 -7.74
N ALA A 13 -7.81 -0.42 -7.81
CA ALA A 13 -9.07 -1.08 -7.50
C ALA A 13 -8.83 -2.40 -6.76
N ALA A 14 -9.81 -2.79 -5.95
CA ALA A 14 -9.83 -4.06 -5.23
C ALA A 14 -11.18 -4.77 -5.40
N GLY A 15 -11.17 -5.96 -6.01
CA GLY A 15 -12.36 -6.73 -6.35
C GLY A 15 -12.40 -8.12 -5.73
N PRO A 16 -13.56 -8.78 -5.65
CA PRO A 16 -13.66 -10.18 -5.24
C PRO A 16 -12.98 -11.10 -6.26
N VAL A 17 -12.40 -12.19 -5.79
CA VAL A 17 -11.92 -13.28 -6.66
C VAL A 17 -13.12 -14.18 -7.01
N PRO A 18 -13.39 -14.47 -8.30
CA PRO A 18 -14.49 -15.35 -8.69
C PRO A 18 -14.39 -16.72 -8.01
N GLY A 19 -15.49 -17.16 -7.38
CA GLY A 19 -15.56 -18.44 -6.68
C GLY A 19 -15.03 -18.45 -5.25
N SER A 20 -14.50 -17.33 -4.74
CA SER A 20 -14.06 -17.20 -3.35
C SER A 20 -15.00 -16.30 -2.54
N PRO A 21 -15.48 -16.75 -1.35
CA PRO A 21 -16.33 -15.93 -0.50
C PRO A 21 -15.55 -14.87 0.29
N SER A 22 -14.24 -15.06 0.48
CA SER A 22 -13.40 -14.23 1.37
C SER A 22 -12.21 -13.58 0.67
N GLU A 23 -11.78 -14.10 -0.49
CA GLU A 23 -10.62 -13.57 -1.19
C GLU A 23 -10.97 -12.40 -2.10
N ARG A 24 -10.06 -11.43 -2.11
CA ARG A 24 -10.07 -10.28 -3.00
C ARG A 24 -8.71 -10.15 -3.65
N GLN A 25 -8.68 -9.54 -4.83
CA GLN A 25 -7.46 -9.14 -5.50
C GLN A 25 -7.43 -7.62 -5.60
N ALA A 26 -6.29 -7.04 -5.25
CA ALA A 26 -6.04 -5.62 -5.44
C ALA A 26 -4.92 -5.41 -6.46
N ARG A 27 -5.11 -4.37 -7.27
CA ARG A 27 -4.06 -3.85 -8.15
C ARG A 27 -4.10 -2.33 -8.10
N SER A 28 -2.99 -1.74 -7.74
CA SER A 28 -2.82 -0.30 -7.69
C SER A 28 -1.46 0.11 -8.22
N THR A 29 -1.33 1.39 -8.57
CA THR A 29 -0.07 1.93 -9.07
C THR A 29 0.22 3.28 -8.45
N ALA A 30 1.50 3.58 -8.28
CA ALA A 30 1.98 4.88 -7.81
C ALA A 30 3.00 5.41 -8.83
N PRO A 31 2.80 6.61 -9.42
CA PRO A 31 3.87 7.24 -10.19
C PRO A 31 5.01 7.66 -9.24
N SER A 32 6.17 8.02 -9.81
CA SER A 32 7.14 8.85 -9.10
C SER A 32 6.46 10.14 -8.64
N GLN A 33 6.67 10.52 -7.39
CA GLN A 33 5.90 11.59 -6.75
C GLN A 33 6.65 12.27 -5.62
N THR A 34 6.20 13.47 -5.28
CA THR A 34 6.54 14.16 -4.04
C THR A 34 5.31 14.29 -3.15
N LEU A 35 5.42 13.84 -1.90
CA LEU A 35 4.44 14.08 -0.86
C LEU A 35 4.94 15.24 0.03
N SER A 36 4.21 16.34 0.04
CA SER A 36 4.58 17.56 0.78
C SER A 36 3.55 17.88 1.86
N PRO A 37 3.77 17.48 3.12
CA PRO A 37 3.01 17.99 4.26
C PRO A 37 3.52 19.36 4.67
N VAL A 38 2.62 20.31 4.89
CA VAL A 38 2.90 21.66 5.38
C VAL A 38 2.07 21.89 6.65
N LEU A 39 2.77 22.17 7.74
CA LEU A 39 2.17 22.50 9.03
C LEU A 39 2.01 24.03 9.10
N GLY A 40 0.78 24.50 9.16
CA GLY A 40 0.41 25.90 9.34
C GLY A 40 -0.37 26.13 10.63
N GLY A 41 -0.56 27.40 11.00
CA GLY A 41 -1.37 27.76 12.17
C GLY A 41 -2.85 27.38 12.05
N ASP A 42 -3.32 27.10 10.83
CA ASP A 42 -4.67 26.67 10.47
C ASP A 42 -4.83 25.15 10.33
N GLY A 43 -3.73 24.38 10.40
CA GLY A 43 -3.76 22.92 10.31
C GLY A 43 -2.65 22.33 9.43
N VAL A 44 -2.88 21.09 8.99
CA VAL A 44 -1.97 20.36 8.09
C VAL A 44 -2.55 20.36 6.69
N ARG A 45 -1.75 20.82 5.72
CA ARG A 45 -2.06 20.70 4.29
C ARG A 45 -1.11 19.67 3.69
N ALA A 46 -1.61 18.79 2.84
CA ALA A 46 -0.79 17.81 2.14
C ALA A 46 -1.04 17.90 0.65
N ARG A 47 0.01 17.73 -0.14
CA ARG A 47 -0.10 17.63 -1.60
C ARG A 47 0.75 16.47 -2.10
N VAL A 48 0.15 15.67 -2.99
CA VAL A 48 0.85 14.66 -3.78
C VAL A 48 0.97 15.20 -5.19
N GLU A 49 2.21 15.31 -5.68
CA GLU A 49 2.50 15.79 -7.03
C GLU A 49 3.26 14.71 -7.80
N PRO A 50 2.74 14.24 -8.94
CA PRO A 50 3.50 13.38 -9.82
C PRO A 50 4.74 14.11 -10.36
N VAL A 51 5.86 13.41 -10.42
CA VAL A 51 7.09 13.88 -11.04
C VAL A 51 7.56 12.88 -12.11
N GLU A 52 8.47 13.31 -12.98
CA GLU A 52 9.07 12.42 -13.98
C GLU A 52 9.81 11.27 -13.31
N GLY A 53 9.60 10.05 -13.81
CA GLY A 53 10.24 8.85 -13.31
C GLY A 53 9.43 7.59 -13.60
N GLU A 54 9.82 6.50 -12.96
CA GLU A 54 9.14 5.22 -13.11
C GLU A 54 7.87 5.12 -12.25
N ARG A 55 7.15 4.01 -12.40
CA ARG A 55 5.90 3.70 -11.70
C ARG A 55 6.06 2.45 -10.85
N ALA A 56 5.57 2.51 -9.62
CA ALA A 56 5.40 1.35 -8.79
C ALA A 56 4.06 0.66 -9.09
N VAL A 57 4.03 -0.67 -9.01
CA VAL A 57 2.83 -1.50 -9.22
C VAL A 57 2.69 -2.47 -8.07
N LEU A 58 1.58 -2.36 -7.34
CA LEU A 58 1.16 -3.32 -6.33
C LEU A 58 0.22 -4.34 -6.96
N GLN A 59 0.47 -5.61 -6.68
CA GLN A 59 -0.48 -6.70 -6.89
C GLN A 59 -0.55 -7.55 -5.63
N SER A 60 -1.75 -7.74 -5.09
CA SER A 60 -1.93 -8.49 -3.84
C SER A 60 -3.21 -9.31 -3.84
N ARG A 61 -3.19 -10.33 -2.97
CA ARG A 61 -4.35 -11.10 -2.57
C ARG A 61 -4.68 -10.73 -1.13
N VAL A 62 -5.96 -10.48 -0.86
CA VAL A 62 -6.50 -10.14 0.45
C VAL A 62 -7.47 -11.22 0.87
N GLU A 63 -7.29 -11.76 2.07
CA GLU A 63 -8.25 -12.68 2.70
C GLU A 63 -8.95 -11.95 3.85
N ARG A 64 -10.28 -11.83 3.75
CA ARG A 64 -11.11 -11.18 4.78
C ARG A 64 -11.67 -12.17 5.78
N PHE A 65 -11.69 -11.75 7.04
CA PHE A 65 -12.32 -12.49 8.13
C PHE A 65 -13.63 -11.83 8.58
N GLY A 66 -14.50 -12.63 9.22
CA GLY A 66 -15.83 -12.19 9.65
C GLY A 66 -15.85 -11.13 10.74
N ASP A 67 -14.72 -10.89 11.42
CA ASP A 67 -14.54 -9.86 12.45
C ASP A 67 -14.12 -8.49 11.86
N GLY A 68 -14.04 -8.38 10.53
CA GLY A 68 -13.60 -7.16 9.84
C GLY A 68 -12.09 -7.01 9.74
N SER A 69 -11.31 -7.98 10.24
CA SER A 69 -9.88 -8.06 10.01
C SER A 69 -9.56 -8.74 8.67
N PHE A 70 -8.32 -8.61 8.22
CA PHE A 70 -7.84 -9.28 7.02
C PHE A 70 -6.34 -9.56 7.07
N VAL A 71 -5.87 -10.45 6.21
CA VAL A 71 -4.45 -10.59 5.85
C VAL A 71 -4.28 -10.36 4.35
N GLU A 72 -3.07 -10.00 3.97
CA GLU A 72 -2.70 -9.65 2.61
C GLU A 72 -1.26 -10.06 2.34
N ASP A 73 -1.06 -10.65 1.17
CA ASP A 73 0.24 -10.95 0.61
C ASP A 73 0.31 -10.51 -0.84
N GLY A 74 1.51 -10.15 -1.30
CA GLY A 74 1.64 -9.58 -2.61
C GLY A 74 3.05 -9.19 -3.00
N THR A 75 3.14 -8.49 -4.11
CA THR A 75 4.39 -7.96 -4.65
C THR A 75 4.22 -6.49 -5.02
N ILE A 76 5.24 -5.69 -4.74
CA ILE A 76 5.38 -4.32 -5.25
C ILE A 76 6.58 -4.29 -6.17
N ALA A 77 6.36 -4.00 -7.46
CA ALA A 77 7.43 -3.71 -8.42
C ALA A 77 7.70 -2.20 -8.43
N TYR A 78 8.95 -1.78 -8.35
CA TYR A 78 9.39 -0.38 -8.39
C TYR A 78 10.09 -0.07 -9.72
N GLY A 79 9.33 -0.15 -10.82
CA GLY A 79 9.87 0.03 -12.17
C GLY A 79 10.97 -0.98 -12.53
N SER A 80 12.01 -0.51 -13.20
CA SER A 80 13.20 -1.29 -13.56
C SER A 80 14.10 -1.65 -12.38
N ALA A 81 13.93 -1.01 -11.22
CA ALA A 81 14.78 -1.26 -10.05
C ALA A 81 14.59 -2.65 -9.44
N GLY A 82 13.44 -3.30 -9.68
CA GLY A 82 13.10 -4.61 -9.13
C GLY A 82 11.84 -4.58 -8.28
N SER A 83 11.72 -5.53 -7.36
CA SER A 83 10.49 -5.74 -6.60
C SER A 83 10.74 -6.21 -5.17
N VAL A 84 9.70 -6.11 -4.34
CA VAL A 84 9.61 -6.75 -3.03
C VAL A 84 8.37 -7.62 -2.94
N THR A 85 8.50 -8.78 -2.30
CA THR A 85 7.38 -9.61 -1.87
C THR A 85 7.13 -9.37 -0.39
N PHE A 86 5.87 -9.32 0.01
CA PHE A 86 5.47 -9.02 1.37
C PHE A 86 4.32 -9.91 1.84
N GLU A 87 4.14 -9.95 3.16
CA GLU A 87 2.98 -10.53 3.83
C GLU A 87 2.58 -9.68 5.02
N THR A 88 1.31 -9.76 5.45
CA THR A 88 0.82 -9.06 6.65
C THR A 88 1.56 -9.47 7.91
N LEU A 89 2.06 -8.47 8.63
CA LEU A 89 2.51 -8.62 9.99
C LEU A 89 1.31 -8.48 10.94
N GLY A 90 0.81 -9.62 11.45
CA GLY A 90 -0.36 -9.65 12.33
C GLY A 90 -1.66 -9.66 11.53
N ARG A 91 -2.46 -8.59 11.64
CA ARG A 91 -3.71 -8.42 10.88
C ARG A 91 -3.91 -6.98 10.45
N GLY A 92 -4.47 -6.79 9.27
CA GLY A 92 -5.07 -5.54 8.85
C GLY A 92 -6.47 -5.38 9.42
N TRP A 93 -6.96 -4.14 9.39
CA TRP A 93 -8.32 -3.80 9.80
C TRP A 93 -8.98 -2.89 8.77
N VAL A 94 -10.28 -3.06 8.57
CA VAL A 94 -11.13 -2.15 7.81
C VAL A 94 -12.41 -1.81 8.57
N GLY A 95 -12.93 -0.61 8.34
CA GLY A 95 -14.22 -0.19 8.86
C GLY A 95 -14.84 0.96 8.06
N PRO A 96 -16.06 1.38 8.43
CA PRO A 96 -16.71 2.52 7.79
C PRO A 96 -15.87 3.79 7.97
N ALA A 97 -15.71 4.56 6.89
CA ALA A 97 -15.12 5.89 6.97
C ALA A 97 -16.18 6.93 7.38
N PRO A 98 -15.78 8.13 7.86
CA PRO A 98 -16.69 9.25 8.10
C PRO A 98 -17.37 9.79 6.83
N VAL A 99 -16.90 9.40 5.64
CA VAL A 99 -17.53 9.72 4.35
C VAL A 99 -18.54 8.63 4.00
N PRO A 100 -19.82 8.95 3.76
CA PRO A 100 -20.84 7.96 3.45
C PRO A 100 -20.46 7.04 2.29
N GLY A 101 -20.58 5.73 2.50
CA GLY A 101 -20.28 4.71 1.50
C GLY A 101 -18.79 4.38 1.32
N TRP A 102 -17.89 5.05 2.04
CA TRP A 102 -16.45 4.78 1.99
C TRP A 102 -16.04 3.82 3.11
N VAL A 103 -14.99 3.06 2.83
CA VAL A 103 -14.27 2.23 3.80
C VAL A 103 -12.90 2.85 4.05
N VAL A 104 -12.42 2.80 5.28
CA VAL A 104 -11.04 3.14 5.66
C VAL A 104 -10.40 1.94 6.34
N GLY A 105 -9.09 1.80 6.19
CA GLY A 105 -8.36 0.71 6.82
C GLY A 105 -6.87 0.97 6.91
N GLY A 106 -6.19 0.02 7.54
CA GLY A 106 -4.74 0.02 7.61
C GLY A 106 -4.19 -1.36 7.89
N VAL A 107 -2.96 -1.59 7.45
CA VAL A 107 -2.24 -2.85 7.60
C VAL A 107 -0.73 -2.59 7.60
N VAL A 108 0.02 -3.45 8.28
CA VAL A 108 1.48 -3.46 8.23
C VAL A 108 1.93 -4.72 7.52
N TRP A 109 2.86 -4.58 6.58
CA TRP A 109 3.47 -5.70 5.89
C TRP A 109 4.95 -5.82 6.25
N THR A 110 5.47 -7.04 6.27
CA THR A 110 6.90 -7.33 6.37
C THR A 110 7.44 -7.79 5.02
N ILE A 111 8.67 -7.39 4.68
CA ILE A 111 9.33 -7.84 3.44
C ILE A 111 9.88 -9.25 3.63
N THR A 112 9.43 -10.17 2.79
CA THR A 112 9.84 -11.59 2.82
C THR A 112 10.89 -11.90 1.75
N ARG A 113 10.89 -11.16 0.65
CA ARG A 113 11.84 -11.28 -0.47
C ARG A 113 12.01 -9.94 -1.18
N GLY A 114 13.15 -9.73 -1.80
CA GLY A 114 13.30 -8.70 -2.82
C GLY A 114 14.20 -9.16 -3.95
N ASP A 115 14.02 -8.54 -5.11
CA ASP A 115 14.71 -8.82 -6.36
C ASP A 115 15.33 -7.54 -6.95
N GLY A 116 16.34 -7.68 -7.79
CA GLY A 116 17.04 -6.54 -8.39
C GLY A 116 17.76 -5.70 -7.33
N ALA A 117 17.53 -4.39 -7.32
CA ALA A 117 18.07 -3.46 -6.32
C ALA A 117 17.57 -3.75 -4.90
N PHE A 118 16.54 -4.59 -4.75
CA PHE A 118 15.99 -5.02 -3.47
C PHE A 118 16.43 -6.43 -3.05
N THR A 119 17.37 -7.06 -3.76
CA THR A 119 17.88 -8.38 -3.35
C THR A 119 18.39 -8.35 -1.92
N GLY A 120 17.86 -9.25 -1.09
CA GLY A 120 18.20 -9.34 0.34
C GLY A 120 17.51 -8.31 1.24
N ALA A 121 16.59 -7.48 0.71
CA ALA A 121 15.89 -6.47 1.49
C ALA A 121 15.11 -7.07 2.67
N ARG A 122 15.04 -6.29 3.76
CA ARG A 122 14.21 -6.52 4.94
C ARG A 122 13.51 -5.22 5.31
N GLY A 123 12.48 -5.28 6.13
CA GLY A 123 11.81 -4.08 6.64
C GLY A 123 10.31 -4.22 6.64
N ILE A 124 9.64 -3.08 6.79
CA ILE A 124 8.18 -3.02 6.87
C ILE A 124 7.62 -1.93 5.98
N ILE A 125 6.36 -2.09 5.60
CA ILE A 125 5.56 -1.09 4.92
C ILE A 125 4.26 -0.94 5.71
N THR A 126 3.90 0.29 6.06
CA THR A 126 2.58 0.61 6.62
C THR A 126 1.70 1.14 5.52
N SER A 127 0.52 0.56 5.34
CA SER A 127 -0.53 1.00 4.42
C SER A 127 -1.66 1.64 5.23
N ASN A 128 -2.12 2.81 4.78
CA ASN A 128 -3.30 3.51 5.26
C ASN A 128 -4.15 3.87 4.05
N PHE A 129 -5.36 3.33 3.97
CA PHE A 129 -6.11 3.36 2.71
C PHE A 129 -7.58 3.68 2.90
N THR A 130 -8.16 4.16 1.81
CA THR A 130 -9.59 4.29 1.63
C THR A 130 -10.05 3.49 0.41
N VAL A 131 -11.29 3.01 0.47
CA VAL A 131 -12.01 2.48 -0.68
C VAL A 131 -13.29 3.29 -0.84
N GLY A 132 -13.41 3.96 -1.98
CA GLY A 132 -14.60 4.73 -2.35
C GLY A 132 -15.80 3.83 -2.64
N ALA A 133 -17.00 4.44 -2.70
CA ALA A 133 -18.24 3.72 -3.01
C ALA A 133 -18.25 3.08 -4.40
N ASP A 134 -17.43 3.60 -5.32
CA ASP A 134 -17.18 3.06 -6.67
C ASP A 134 -16.09 1.97 -6.71
N GLY A 135 -15.51 1.62 -5.55
CA GLY A 135 -14.45 0.61 -5.44
C GLY A 135 -13.05 1.14 -5.74
N VAL A 136 -12.88 2.44 -5.97
CA VAL A 136 -11.56 3.06 -6.16
C VAL A 136 -10.79 3.02 -4.84
N VAL A 137 -9.56 2.54 -4.90
CA VAL A 137 -8.63 2.49 -3.77
C VAL A 137 -7.63 3.64 -3.88
N ILE A 138 -7.47 4.37 -2.77
CA ILE A 138 -6.34 5.27 -2.52
C ILE A 138 -5.63 4.73 -1.29
N ASP A 139 -4.34 4.42 -1.43
CA ASP A 139 -3.56 3.70 -0.41
C ASP A 139 -2.20 4.38 -0.23
N ASP A 140 -2.03 5.02 0.92
CA ASP A 140 -0.82 5.73 1.31
C ASP A 140 0.14 4.81 2.04
N HIS A 141 1.28 4.55 1.42
CA HIS A 141 2.33 3.71 1.98
C HIS A 141 3.41 4.56 2.61
N VAL A 142 3.93 4.12 3.76
CA VAL A 142 5.24 4.51 4.27
C VAL A 142 6.09 3.26 4.43
N ALA A 143 7.17 3.19 3.66
CA ALA A 143 8.11 2.08 3.67
C ALA A 143 9.36 2.43 4.48
N ARG A 144 9.85 1.47 5.27
CA ARG A 144 11.18 1.49 5.88
C ARG A 144 11.89 0.20 5.56
N LEU A 145 12.82 0.27 4.61
CA LEU A 145 13.55 -0.86 4.07
C LEU A 145 15.03 -0.81 4.45
N TYR A 146 15.61 -1.97 4.70
CA TYR A 146 17.03 -2.18 4.91
C TYR A 146 17.56 -3.01 3.75
N LEU A 147 18.43 -2.40 2.95
CA LEU A 147 19.08 -3.03 1.80
C LEU A 147 20.49 -3.50 2.23
N PRO A 148 20.98 -4.65 1.76
CA PRO A 148 22.32 -5.16 2.08
C PRO A 148 23.44 -4.13 1.92
#